data_AF-A4IJ09-F1
#
_entry.id   AF-A4IJ09-F1
#
_cell.length_a   1.000
_cell.length_b   1.000
_cell.length_c   1.000
_cell.angle_alpha   90.00
_cell.angle_beta   90.00
_cell.angle_gamma   90.00
#
_symmetry.space_group_name_H-M   'P 1'
#
loop_
_entity.id
_entity.type
_entity.pdbx_description
1 polymer ?
#
loop_
_entity_poly.entity_id
_entity_poly.type
_entity_poly.pdbx_seq_one_letter_code
_entity_poly.pdbx_strand_id
1 'polypeptide(L)'
;MAKVYEFNWQKAVPSFMQDGAVFDRYEEESFVFEPNCLFKVDEFGFFLTWKSEGKEGQVLECSLINSIRYGAVPKDPKILSALEAVGKAEQELDGKILCVCCGTDLVNISFTYMVAESAELAKQWVEGLKSITHNFRANNVSPMTCLKKHWMKLTFLTNISGKIPVRSITRTFASGKTEKVIFQALKELGLPSGKNDEIEPSAFTFDKFYELTQKICPRTDTEELFKKINGDKSDYLTVDQLVSFLNEHQRDPRLNEILFPFFDAKRAMQIIETYEPDEELKKAGQISSHGFCRYLMSDENAPVFLDRLELYQEMEHPLAHYFISSSHNTYLTGRQFGGKSSVEMYRQVLLAGCRCVELDCWDGKGEDQEPIITHGKAMCTDILFKDVIQAIKDTAFVTSEYPVILSFENHCSKYQQYKMSKYCEEIFGDLLLSKALESHPLDTGRPLPSPNDLKRKILIKNKRLKAEVEKKQLEALKSMMEAGETATPVSILEDDIEEEIENADQEEEAHPEFKFGSELSSDDLSQKEAANIAKKMAEDAEQEKKKK
;
A
#
# COMPACT_ATOMS: atom_id res chain seq x y z
N MET A 1 26.48 -0.26 -26.54
CA MET A 1 25.55 -1.36 -26.85
C MET A 1 24.52 -1.45 -25.74
N ALA A 2 23.23 -1.45 -26.07
CA ALA A 2 22.15 -1.71 -25.12
C ALA A 2 22.40 -3.04 -24.40
N LYS A 3 22.26 -3.07 -23.07
CA LYS A 3 22.49 -4.27 -22.26
C LYS A 3 21.19 -5.03 -22.07
N VAL A 4 21.30 -6.33 -21.80
CA VAL A 4 20.19 -7.12 -21.26
C VAL A 4 19.76 -6.47 -19.96
N TYR A 5 18.47 -6.19 -19.82
CA TYR A 5 17.91 -5.70 -18.58
C TYR A 5 17.28 -6.88 -17.82
N GLU A 6 17.80 -7.20 -16.65
CA GLU A 6 17.22 -8.22 -15.77
C GLU A 6 16.41 -7.54 -14.67
N PHE A 7 15.09 -7.57 -14.81
CA PHE A 7 14.19 -7.09 -13.77
C PHE A 7 14.04 -8.15 -12.67
N ASN A 8 14.91 -8.11 -11.67
CA ASN A 8 14.79 -9.02 -10.53
C ASN A 8 13.73 -8.53 -9.54
N TRP A 9 12.47 -8.87 -9.80
CA TRP A 9 11.36 -8.62 -8.87
C TRP A 9 11.16 -9.75 -7.86
N GLN A 10 11.81 -10.90 -8.05
CA GLN A 10 11.58 -12.07 -7.21
C GLN A 10 12.28 -11.92 -5.87
N LYS A 11 11.52 -12.14 -4.78
CA LYS A 11 12.08 -12.35 -3.45
C LYS A 11 12.15 -13.85 -3.18
N ALA A 12 13.26 -14.31 -2.62
CA ALA A 12 13.39 -15.71 -2.24
C ALA A 12 12.30 -16.06 -1.21
N VAL A 13 11.48 -17.06 -1.52
CA VAL A 13 10.44 -17.56 -0.62
C VAL A 13 11.04 -18.69 0.22
N PRO A 14 11.15 -18.53 1.56
CA PRO A 14 11.60 -19.59 2.44
C PRO A 14 10.91 -20.93 2.19
N SER A 15 11.69 -22.02 2.13
CA SER A 15 11.19 -23.35 1.75
C SER A 15 10.05 -23.83 2.65
N PHE A 16 10.13 -23.58 3.96
CA PHE A 16 9.09 -23.98 4.91
C PHE A 16 7.71 -23.37 4.60
N MET A 17 7.65 -22.20 3.95
CA MET A 17 6.38 -21.61 3.52
C MET A 17 5.83 -22.29 2.26
N GLN A 18 6.68 -22.84 1.40
CA GLN A 18 6.27 -23.62 0.23
C GLN A 18 5.84 -25.05 0.63
N ASP A 19 6.59 -25.66 1.56
CA ASP A 19 6.24 -26.94 2.19
C ASP A 19 4.86 -26.83 2.87
N GLY A 20 4.65 -25.70 3.55
CA GLY A 20 3.40 -25.32 4.21
C GLY A 20 3.34 -25.74 5.66
N ALA A 21 2.38 -25.17 6.38
CA ALA A 21 2.08 -25.54 7.75
C ALA A 21 0.58 -25.42 8.02
N VAL A 22 0.12 -26.17 9.02
CA VAL A 22 -1.29 -26.21 9.40
C VAL A 22 -1.58 -25.15 10.46
N PHE A 23 -2.64 -24.37 10.26
CA PHE A 23 -3.12 -23.35 11.19
C PHE A 23 -4.63 -23.46 11.35
N ASP A 24 -5.15 -23.05 12.50
CA ASP A 24 -6.57 -22.71 12.60
C ASP A 24 -6.76 -21.26 12.17
N ARG A 25 -7.71 -20.98 11.29
CA ARG A 25 -7.98 -19.64 10.77
C ARG A 25 -9.25 -19.07 11.38
N TYR A 26 -9.23 -17.78 11.71
CA TYR A 26 -10.46 -17.06 12.01
C TYR A 26 -10.46 -15.61 11.52
N GLU A 27 -11.67 -15.06 11.42
CA GLU A 27 -11.96 -13.66 11.14
C GLU A 27 -12.99 -13.15 12.14
N GLU A 28 -12.70 -12.03 12.80
CA GLU A 28 -13.56 -11.51 13.88
C GLU A 28 -14.82 -10.84 13.32
N GLU A 29 -14.72 -10.06 12.24
CA GLU A 29 -15.85 -9.30 11.70
C GLU A 29 -16.91 -10.18 11.01
N SER A 30 -16.46 -11.24 10.34
CA SER A 30 -17.32 -12.17 9.60
C SER A 30 -17.72 -13.41 10.42
N PHE A 31 -17.16 -13.56 11.63
CA PHE A 31 -17.32 -14.75 12.49
C PHE A 31 -17.00 -16.07 11.76
N VAL A 32 -15.98 -16.04 10.90
CA VAL A 32 -15.49 -17.25 10.22
C VAL A 32 -14.47 -17.94 11.11
N PHE A 33 -14.63 -19.24 11.29
CA PHE A 33 -13.65 -20.12 11.91
C PHE A 33 -13.45 -21.34 11.01
N GLU A 34 -12.20 -21.67 10.71
CA GLU A 34 -11.82 -22.76 9.82
C GLU A 34 -10.61 -23.49 10.40
N PRO A 35 -10.81 -24.67 10.99
CA PRO A 35 -9.71 -25.40 11.62
C PRO A 35 -8.86 -26.15 10.60
N ASN A 36 -7.64 -26.50 10.98
CA ASN A 36 -6.74 -27.37 10.22
C ASN A 36 -6.51 -26.92 8.75
N CYS A 37 -6.35 -25.61 8.53
CA CYS A 37 -6.01 -25.04 7.24
C CYS A 37 -4.54 -25.27 6.92
N LEU A 38 -4.23 -25.97 5.82
CA LEU A 38 -2.86 -26.05 5.31
C LEU A 38 -2.56 -24.78 4.52
N PHE A 39 -1.78 -23.88 5.13
CA PHE A 39 -1.30 -22.66 4.47
C PHE A 39 0.00 -22.91 3.72
N LYS A 40 0.14 -22.28 2.55
CA LYS A 40 1.33 -22.30 1.69
C LYS A 40 1.54 -20.98 0.99
N VAL A 41 2.79 -20.64 0.67
CA VAL A 41 3.14 -19.55 -0.24
C VAL A 41 3.71 -20.16 -1.52
N ASP A 42 3.30 -19.66 -2.68
CA ASP A 42 3.85 -20.12 -3.95
C ASP A 42 5.33 -19.71 -4.15
N GLU A 43 6.00 -20.34 -5.11
CA GLU A 43 7.42 -20.17 -5.40
C GLU A 43 7.82 -18.74 -5.80
N PHE A 44 6.87 -17.91 -6.26
CA PHE A 44 7.10 -16.51 -6.62
C PHE A 44 6.67 -15.52 -5.54
N GLY A 45 6.01 -16.00 -4.48
CA GLY A 45 5.48 -15.16 -3.40
C GLY A 45 4.29 -14.30 -3.85
N PHE A 46 3.53 -14.73 -4.86
CA PHE A 46 2.35 -14.00 -5.34
C PHE A 46 1.12 -14.19 -4.45
N PHE A 47 0.97 -15.36 -3.85
CA PHE A 47 -0.21 -15.80 -3.15
C PHE A 47 0.15 -16.54 -1.85
N LEU A 48 -0.53 -16.14 -0.78
CA LEU A 48 -0.75 -16.98 0.38
C LEU A 48 -2.01 -17.80 0.10
N THR A 49 -1.88 -19.12 0.10
CA THR A 49 -2.95 -20.06 -0.25
C THR A 49 -3.28 -20.93 0.95
N TRP A 50 -4.53 -21.36 1.09
CA TRP A 50 -4.90 -22.34 2.09
C TRP A 50 -6.05 -23.22 1.65
N LYS A 51 -6.13 -24.40 2.27
CA LYS A 51 -7.24 -25.33 2.12
C LYS A 51 -7.40 -26.14 3.41
N SER A 52 -8.64 -26.35 3.82
CA SER A 52 -9.02 -27.29 4.87
C SER A 52 -9.87 -28.43 4.31
N GLU A 53 -10.05 -29.49 5.09
CA GLU A 53 -10.85 -30.64 4.69
C GLU A 53 -12.32 -30.24 4.42
N GLY A 54 -12.87 -30.68 3.28
CA GLY A 54 -14.25 -30.36 2.91
C GLY A 54 -14.48 -28.93 2.42
N LYS A 55 -13.43 -28.11 2.27
CA LYS A 55 -13.52 -26.74 1.75
C LYS A 55 -12.83 -26.59 0.39
N GLU A 56 -13.20 -25.52 -0.30
CA GLU A 56 -12.56 -25.09 -1.54
C GLU A 56 -11.18 -24.48 -1.25
N GLY A 57 -10.28 -24.52 -2.24
CA GLY A 57 -9.00 -23.83 -2.13
C GLY A 57 -9.18 -22.32 -2.15
N GLN A 58 -8.48 -21.63 -1.26
CA GLN A 58 -8.55 -20.19 -1.10
C GLN A 58 -7.17 -19.55 -1.33
N VAL A 59 -7.19 -18.29 -1.73
CA VAL A 59 -5.99 -17.51 -2.01
C VAL A 59 -6.14 -16.08 -1.52
N LEU A 60 -5.04 -15.52 -1.04
CA LEU A 60 -4.83 -14.11 -0.77
C LEU A 60 -3.62 -13.66 -1.58
N GLU A 61 -3.78 -12.59 -2.34
CA GLU A 61 -2.69 -12.00 -3.11
C GLU A 61 -1.75 -11.23 -2.18
N CYS A 62 -0.46 -11.60 -2.17
CA CYS A 62 0.52 -11.04 -1.24
C CYS A 62 0.78 -9.54 -1.45
N SER A 63 0.56 -9.02 -2.66
CA SER A 63 0.62 -7.58 -2.97
C SER A 63 -0.45 -6.76 -2.25
N LEU A 64 -1.55 -7.40 -1.82
CA LEU A 64 -2.64 -6.76 -1.07
C LEU A 64 -2.39 -6.82 0.44
N ILE A 65 -1.32 -7.47 0.91
CA ILE A 65 -0.99 -7.53 2.33
C ILE A 65 -0.37 -6.21 2.75
N ASN A 66 -1.08 -5.46 3.57
CA ASN A 66 -0.62 -4.21 4.15
C ASN A 66 0.33 -4.46 5.31
N SER A 67 0.03 -5.41 6.21
CA SER A 67 0.89 -5.72 7.35
C SER A 67 0.72 -7.13 7.87
N ILE A 68 1.79 -7.62 8.51
CA ILE A 68 1.83 -8.90 9.23
C ILE A 68 2.20 -8.60 10.69
N ARG A 69 1.39 -9.06 11.63
CA ARG A 69 1.53 -8.75 13.06
C ARG A 69 1.34 -10.01 13.90
N TYR A 70 1.77 -9.96 15.16
CA TYR A 70 1.25 -10.89 16.15
C TYR A 70 -0.19 -10.49 16.48
N GLY A 71 -1.09 -11.48 16.50
CA GLY A 71 -2.47 -11.29 16.91
C GLY A 71 -2.59 -11.33 18.43
N ALA A 72 -3.52 -10.55 18.97
CA ALA A 72 -3.91 -10.70 20.37
C ALA A 72 -4.82 -11.93 20.52
N VAL A 73 -4.89 -12.48 21.73
CA VAL A 73 -5.88 -13.49 22.08
C VAL A 73 -7.28 -12.92 21.83
N PRO A 74 -8.15 -13.61 21.05
CA PRO A 74 -9.46 -13.10 20.70
C PRO A 74 -10.32 -12.97 21.95
N LYS A 75 -11.09 -11.88 22.04
CA LYS A 75 -12.02 -11.64 23.16
C LYS A 75 -13.44 -12.10 22.86
N ASP A 76 -13.75 -12.41 21.61
CA ASP A 76 -15.08 -12.84 21.21
C ASP A 76 -15.37 -14.25 21.73
N PRO A 77 -16.45 -14.44 22.52
CA PRO A 77 -16.76 -15.74 23.11
C PRO A 77 -17.01 -16.86 22.09
N LYS A 78 -17.50 -16.55 20.89
CA LYS A 78 -17.77 -17.56 19.85
C LYS A 78 -16.47 -18.08 19.26
N ILE A 79 -15.51 -17.19 19.01
CA ILE A 79 -14.17 -17.58 18.53
C ILE A 79 -13.43 -18.39 19.59
N LEU A 80 -13.47 -17.96 20.85
CA LEU A 80 -12.87 -18.71 21.97
C LEU A 80 -13.49 -20.11 22.09
N SER A 81 -14.81 -20.22 22.05
CA SER A 81 -15.49 -21.52 22.08
C SER A 81 -15.12 -22.42 20.89
N ALA A 82 -14.93 -21.84 19.70
CA ALA A 82 -14.52 -22.59 18.51
C ALA A 82 -13.07 -23.09 18.61
N LEU A 83 -12.17 -22.28 19.17
CA LEU A 83 -10.79 -22.65 19.46
C LEU A 83 -10.70 -23.74 20.54
N GLU A 84 -11.48 -23.61 21.62
CA GLU A 84 -11.57 -24.64 22.66
C GLU A 84 -12.10 -25.97 22.11
N ALA A 85 -13.07 -25.93 21.19
CA ALA A 85 -13.62 -27.13 20.56
C ALA A 85 -12.59 -27.92 19.73
N VAL A 86 -11.51 -27.27 19.29
CA VAL A 86 -10.37 -27.91 18.61
C VAL A 86 -9.15 -28.09 19.53
N GLY A 87 -9.34 -27.94 20.84
CA GLY A 87 -8.33 -28.21 21.87
C GLY A 87 -7.34 -27.07 22.11
N LYS A 88 -7.66 -25.84 21.71
CA LYS A 88 -6.82 -24.66 21.93
C LYS A 88 -7.40 -23.83 23.08
N ALA A 89 -6.87 -24.00 24.28
CA ALA A 89 -7.33 -23.25 25.45
C ALA A 89 -6.79 -21.80 25.43
N GLU A 90 -7.57 -20.85 25.94
CA GLU A 90 -7.26 -19.41 25.92
C GLU A 90 -5.85 -19.08 26.44
N GLN A 91 -5.47 -19.68 27.59
CA GLN A 91 -4.17 -19.46 28.22
C GLN A 91 -2.96 -19.94 27.39
N GLU A 92 -3.19 -20.75 26.35
CA GLU A 92 -2.12 -21.30 25.50
C GLU A 92 -1.98 -20.55 24.16
N LEU A 93 -2.83 -19.55 23.90
CA LEU A 93 -2.86 -18.82 22.64
C LEU A 93 -1.82 -17.71 22.54
N ASP A 94 -1.30 -17.24 23.68
CA ASP A 94 -0.33 -16.15 23.71
C ASP A 94 0.91 -16.48 22.87
N GLY A 95 1.31 -15.52 22.01
CA GLY A 95 2.41 -15.68 21.07
C GLY A 95 2.19 -16.67 19.90
N LYS A 96 1.06 -17.37 19.82
CA LYS A 96 0.76 -18.35 18.74
C LYS A 96 -0.07 -17.79 17.60
N ILE A 97 -0.63 -16.59 17.75
CA ILE A 97 -1.51 -16.00 16.76
C ILE A 97 -0.72 -15.02 15.91
N LEU A 98 -0.83 -15.15 14.58
CA LEU A 98 -0.42 -14.11 13.64
C LEU A 98 -1.65 -13.52 12.94
N CYS A 99 -1.57 -12.24 12.64
CA CYS A 99 -2.61 -11.45 11.99
C CYS A 99 -2.09 -10.95 10.65
N VAL A 100 -2.77 -11.32 9.58
CA VAL A 100 -2.56 -10.84 8.21
C VAL A 100 -3.60 -9.77 7.92
N CYS A 101 -3.15 -8.52 7.79
CA CYS A 101 -3.97 -7.40 7.37
C CYS A 101 -3.80 -7.21 5.87
N CYS A 102 -4.91 -7.23 5.13
CA CYS A 102 -4.90 -6.99 3.68
C CYS A 102 -6.06 -6.09 3.25
N GLY A 103 -5.93 -5.46 2.09
CA GLY A 103 -6.94 -4.54 1.58
C GLY A 103 -6.65 -4.08 0.17
N THR A 104 -7.71 -3.70 -0.55
CA THR A 104 -7.59 -3.09 -1.89
C THR A 104 -7.32 -1.59 -1.82
N ASP A 105 -7.61 -0.98 -0.67
CA ASP A 105 -7.36 0.43 -0.36
C ASP A 105 -7.07 0.58 1.14
N LEU A 106 -6.82 1.81 1.58
CA LEU A 106 -6.39 2.10 2.95
C LEU A 106 -7.52 1.97 4.00
N VAL A 107 -8.78 1.92 3.55
CA VAL A 107 -9.96 1.95 4.43
C VAL A 107 -10.64 0.58 4.49
N ASN A 108 -10.82 -0.06 3.34
CA ASN A 108 -11.45 -1.36 3.19
C ASN A 108 -10.40 -2.45 3.37
N ILE A 109 -10.02 -2.67 4.62
CA ILE A 109 -9.07 -3.70 5.05
C ILE A 109 -9.81 -4.86 5.72
N SER A 110 -9.22 -6.05 5.65
CA SER A 110 -9.66 -7.25 6.36
C SER A 110 -8.52 -7.85 7.16
N PHE A 111 -8.87 -8.56 8.23
CA PHE A 111 -7.94 -9.22 9.12
C PHE A 111 -8.19 -10.71 9.11
N THR A 112 -7.19 -11.48 8.68
CA THR A 112 -7.17 -12.93 8.81
C THR A 112 -6.22 -13.32 9.92
N TYR A 113 -6.71 -14.03 10.93
CA TYR A 113 -5.91 -14.54 12.03
C TYR A 113 -5.60 -16.01 11.80
N MET A 114 -4.35 -16.39 12.04
CA MET A 114 -3.86 -17.77 11.93
C MET A 114 -3.29 -18.18 13.28
N VAL A 115 -3.81 -19.25 13.85
CA VAL A 115 -3.36 -19.82 15.14
C VAL A 115 -2.43 -20.98 14.85
N ALA A 116 -1.17 -20.81 15.23
CA ALA A 116 -0.13 -21.81 15.06
C ALA A 116 -0.22 -22.91 16.12
N GLU A 117 0.46 -24.03 15.88
CA GLU A 117 0.64 -25.07 16.89
C GLU A 117 1.55 -24.61 18.04
N SER A 118 2.59 -23.82 17.73
CA SER A 118 3.55 -23.29 18.69
C SER A 118 3.90 -21.82 18.42
N ALA A 119 4.46 -21.15 19.43
CA ALA A 119 4.91 -19.76 19.30
C ALA A 119 6.11 -19.65 18.35
N GLU A 120 6.94 -20.69 18.26
CA GLU A 120 8.07 -20.78 17.33
C GLU A 120 7.57 -20.83 15.89
N LEU A 121 6.53 -21.62 15.59
CA LEU A 121 5.94 -21.67 14.26
C LEU A 121 5.30 -20.32 13.89
N ALA A 122 4.57 -19.70 14.82
CA ALA A 122 4.01 -18.37 14.61
C ALA A 122 5.10 -17.33 14.31
N LYS A 123 6.18 -17.32 15.09
CA LYS A 123 7.33 -16.45 14.86
C LYS A 123 7.96 -16.69 13.48
N GLN A 124 8.22 -17.95 13.14
CA GLN A 124 8.82 -18.32 11.86
C GLN A 124 7.97 -17.83 10.68
N TRP A 125 6.65 -17.97 10.76
CA TRP A 125 5.73 -17.52 9.71
C TRP A 125 5.54 -16.01 9.67
N VAL A 126 5.54 -15.31 10.82
CA VAL A 126 5.54 -13.84 10.85
C VAL A 126 6.78 -13.28 10.16
N GLU A 127 7.97 -13.82 10.47
CA GLU A 127 9.23 -13.40 9.85
C GLU A 127 9.27 -13.77 8.36
N GLY A 128 8.81 -14.98 8.01
CA GLY A 128 8.71 -15.46 6.63
C GLY A 128 7.82 -14.56 5.77
N LEU A 129 6.58 -14.30 6.20
CA LEU A 129 5.64 -13.45 5.47
C LEU A 129 6.17 -12.02 5.35
N LYS A 130 6.71 -11.44 6.43
CA LYS A 130 7.33 -10.09 6.38
C LYS A 130 8.48 -10.00 5.37
N SER A 131 9.23 -11.08 5.16
CA SER A 131 10.35 -11.07 4.22
C SER A 131 9.90 -10.92 2.77
N ILE A 132 8.72 -11.46 2.42
CA ILE A 132 8.19 -11.48 1.05
C ILE A 132 7.17 -10.36 0.77
N THR A 133 6.56 -9.76 1.79
CA THR A 133 5.66 -8.61 1.63
C THR A 133 6.41 -7.33 1.24
N HIS A 134 5.66 -6.27 0.91
CA HIS A 134 6.20 -4.98 0.45
C HIS A 134 7.15 -5.11 -0.75
N ASN A 135 6.91 -6.09 -1.63
CA ASN A 135 7.66 -6.27 -2.86
C ASN A 135 7.12 -5.34 -3.96
N PHE A 136 7.51 -4.07 -3.91
CA PHE A 136 7.07 -3.05 -4.88
C PHE A 136 7.48 -3.37 -6.33
N ARG A 137 8.59 -4.11 -6.53
CA ARG A 137 9.00 -4.58 -7.87
C ARG A 137 7.99 -5.57 -8.44
N ALA A 138 7.44 -6.47 -7.61
CA ALA A 138 6.42 -7.43 -8.04
C ALA A 138 5.09 -6.77 -8.49
N ASN A 139 4.84 -5.51 -8.10
CA ASN A 139 3.68 -4.75 -8.56
C ASN A 139 3.87 -4.17 -9.98
N ASN A 140 5.09 -4.24 -10.53
CA ASN A 140 5.46 -3.69 -11.83
C ASN A 140 5.91 -4.78 -12.83
N VAL A 141 5.52 -6.02 -12.57
CA VAL A 141 5.86 -7.15 -13.46
C VAL A 141 5.19 -7.01 -14.82
N SER A 142 5.84 -7.58 -15.83
CA SER A 142 5.36 -7.57 -17.21
C SER A 142 3.99 -8.22 -17.42
N PRO A 143 3.28 -7.86 -18.51
CA PRO A 143 2.02 -8.49 -18.88
C PRO A 143 2.08 -10.03 -18.94
N MET A 144 3.19 -10.61 -19.42
CA MET A 144 3.38 -12.06 -19.43
C MET A 144 3.37 -12.65 -18.02
N THR A 145 4.05 -11.99 -17.08
CA THR A 145 4.07 -12.40 -15.67
C THR A 145 2.70 -12.22 -15.01
N CYS A 146 1.96 -11.16 -15.34
CA CYS A 146 0.57 -10.98 -14.92
C CYS A 146 -0.34 -12.12 -15.39
N LEU A 147 -0.19 -12.59 -16.64
CA LEU A 147 -0.92 -13.76 -17.14
C LEU A 147 -0.57 -15.02 -16.34
N LYS A 148 0.72 -15.23 -16.04
CA LYS A 148 1.17 -16.35 -15.21
C LYS A 148 0.58 -16.28 -13.80
N LYS A 149 0.61 -15.12 -13.17
CA LYS A 149 0.00 -14.88 -11.86
C LYS A 149 -1.51 -15.18 -11.87
N HIS A 150 -2.23 -14.79 -12.93
CA HIS A 150 -3.65 -15.09 -13.07
C HIS A 150 -3.92 -16.59 -13.24
N TRP A 151 -3.09 -17.27 -14.05
CA TRP A 151 -3.13 -18.73 -14.19
C TRP A 151 -2.93 -19.42 -12.84
N MET A 152 -1.90 -19.04 -12.09
CA MET A 152 -1.62 -19.60 -10.76
C MET A 152 -2.83 -19.43 -9.83
N LYS A 153 -3.43 -18.24 -9.79
CA LYS A 153 -4.66 -17.98 -9.03
C LYS A 153 -5.78 -18.96 -9.36
N LEU A 154 -6.01 -19.24 -10.65
CA LEU A 154 -7.01 -20.22 -11.08
C LEU A 154 -6.67 -21.64 -10.63
N THR A 155 -5.38 -22.02 -10.65
CA THR A 155 -4.95 -23.36 -10.21
C THR A 155 -5.06 -23.57 -8.70
N PHE A 156 -5.04 -22.51 -7.91
CA PHE A 156 -5.22 -22.58 -6.45
C PHE A 156 -6.68 -22.52 -6.01
N LEU A 157 -7.55 -21.86 -6.78
CA LEU A 157 -9.00 -21.80 -6.56
C LEU A 157 -9.70 -23.12 -6.97
N THR A 158 -9.31 -24.19 -6.31
CA THR A 158 -9.84 -25.54 -6.52
C THR A 158 -11.16 -25.75 -5.79
N ASN A 159 -11.98 -26.67 -6.28
CA ASN A 159 -13.15 -27.16 -5.54
C ASN A 159 -12.72 -28.06 -4.36
N ILE A 160 -13.72 -28.63 -3.67
CA ILE A 160 -13.53 -29.58 -2.56
C ILE A 160 -12.66 -30.77 -2.99
N SER A 161 -12.85 -31.31 -4.21
CA SER A 161 -12.07 -32.44 -4.74
C SER A 161 -10.65 -32.08 -5.18
N GLY A 162 -10.23 -30.81 -5.09
CA GLY A 162 -8.88 -30.35 -5.46
C GLY A 162 -8.69 -30.10 -6.95
N LYS A 163 -9.78 -30.04 -7.72
CA LYS A 163 -9.76 -29.79 -9.16
C LYS A 163 -10.19 -28.36 -9.50
N ILE A 164 -9.80 -27.90 -10.68
CA ILE A 164 -10.12 -26.56 -11.18
C ILE A 164 -11.50 -26.59 -11.85
N PRO A 165 -12.52 -25.86 -11.34
CA PRO A 165 -13.82 -25.83 -11.98
C PRO A 165 -13.74 -25.07 -13.31
N VAL A 166 -14.31 -25.63 -14.39
CA VAL A 166 -14.37 -24.92 -15.69
C VAL A 166 -15.09 -23.58 -15.57
N ARG A 167 -16.08 -23.47 -14.66
CA ARG A 167 -16.78 -22.20 -14.38
C ARG A 167 -15.86 -21.08 -13.89
N SER A 168 -14.78 -21.41 -13.17
CA SER A 168 -13.80 -20.41 -12.72
C SER A 168 -13.04 -19.82 -13.91
N ILE A 169 -12.76 -20.64 -14.92
CA ILE A 169 -12.14 -20.21 -16.19
C ILE A 169 -13.14 -19.39 -17.01
N THR A 170 -14.40 -19.83 -17.15
CA THR A 170 -15.38 -19.05 -17.93
C THR A 170 -15.62 -17.65 -17.35
N ARG A 171 -15.70 -17.54 -16.02
CA ARG A 171 -15.83 -16.25 -15.32
C ARG A 171 -14.65 -15.31 -15.60
N THR A 172 -13.45 -15.84 -15.80
CA THR A 172 -12.25 -15.04 -16.14
C THR A 172 -12.43 -14.27 -17.45
N PHE A 173 -13.07 -14.88 -18.46
CA PHE A 173 -13.21 -14.29 -19.79
C PHE A 173 -14.62 -13.75 -20.09
N ALA A 174 -15.50 -13.74 -19.08
CA ALA A 174 -16.92 -13.42 -19.24
C ALA A 174 -17.21 -11.97 -19.69
N SER A 175 -16.27 -11.04 -19.46
CA SER A 175 -16.41 -9.64 -19.88
C SER A 175 -16.24 -9.42 -21.39
N GLY A 176 -15.57 -10.34 -22.09
CA GLY A 176 -15.16 -10.14 -23.49
C GLY A 176 -15.72 -11.15 -24.49
N LYS A 177 -16.11 -12.36 -24.05
CA LYS A 177 -16.58 -13.43 -24.93
C LYS A 177 -17.71 -14.23 -24.28
N THR A 178 -18.53 -14.86 -25.12
CA THR A 178 -19.60 -15.75 -24.63
C THR A 178 -19.03 -17.07 -24.10
N GLU A 179 -19.72 -17.70 -23.14
CA GLU A 179 -19.32 -19.02 -22.58
C GLU A 179 -19.09 -20.07 -23.68
N LYS A 180 -19.88 -20.02 -24.78
CA LYS A 180 -19.75 -20.95 -25.91
C LYS A 180 -18.36 -20.89 -26.57
N VAL A 181 -17.81 -19.69 -26.74
CA VAL A 181 -16.48 -19.50 -27.34
C VAL A 181 -15.41 -20.07 -26.42
N ILE A 182 -15.55 -19.87 -25.10
CA ILE A 182 -14.62 -20.35 -24.10
C ILE A 182 -14.61 -21.89 -24.07
N PHE A 183 -15.79 -22.53 -24.06
CA PHE A 183 -15.89 -23.99 -24.09
C PHE A 183 -15.31 -24.58 -25.38
N GLN A 184 -15.55 -23.95 -26.53
CA GLN A 184 -14.97 -24.39 -27.79
C GLN A 184 -13.43 -24.30 -27.77
N ALA A 185 -12.88 -23.20 -27.24
CA ALA A 185 -11.44 -23.04 -27.11
C ALA A 185 -10.82 -24.08 -26.15
N LEU A 186 -11.45 -24.36 -25.01
CA LEU A 186 -11.02 -25.44 -24.10
C LEU A 186 -11.02 -26.80 -24.79
N LYS A 187 -12.08 -27.12 -25.55
CA LYS A 187 -12.18 -28.37 -26.31
C LYS A 187 -11.06 -28.52 -27.34
N GLU A 188 -10.74 -27.45 -28.08
CA GLU A 188 -9.64 -27.45 -29.06
C GLU A 188 -8.27 -27.64 -28.41
N LEU A 189 -8.10 -27.23 -27.14
CA LEU A 189 -6.88 -27.45 -26.38
C LEU A 189 -6.81 -28.84 -25.73
N GLY A 190 -7.85 -29.67 -25.90
CA GLY A 190 -7.95 -31.00 -25.29
C GLY A 190 -8.31 -30.97 -23.81
N LEU A 191 -8.87 -29.86 -23.32
CA LEU A 191 -9.28 -29.71 -21.92
C LEU A 191 -10.77 -30.01 -21.73
N PRO A 192 -11.18 -30.47 -20.54
CA PRO A 192 -12.59 -30.53 -20.16
C PRO A 192 -13.30 -29.19 -20.41
N SER A 193 -14.45 -29.23 -21.07
CA SER A 193 -15.12 -28.05 -21.63
C SER A 193 -16.60 -27.95 -21.30
N GLY A 194 -17.15 -28.91 -20.56
CA GLY A 194 -18.52 -28.85 -20.05
C GLY A 194 -18.65 -27.82 -18.92
N LYS A 195 -19.84 -27.24 -18.78
CA LYS A 195 -20.12 -26.21 -17.77
C LYS A 195 -19.89 -26.66 -16.33
N ASN A 196 -19.99 -27.95 -16.05
CA ASN A 196 -19.78 -28.53 -14.72
C ASN A 196 -18.55 -29.44 -14.69
N ASP A 197 -17.72 -29.40 -15.73
CA ASP A 197 -16.51 -30.20 -15.77
C ASP A 197 -15.46 -29.59 -14.86
N GLU A 198 -14.51 -30.44 -14.50
CA GLU A 198 -13.39 -30.11 -13.61
C GLU A 198 -12.09 -30.52 -14.29
N ILE A 199 -11.05 -29.72 -14.12
CA ILE A 199 -9.75 -29.93 -14.76
C ILE A 199 -8.73 -30.29 -13.68
N GLU A 200 -7.96 -31.34 -13.93
CA GLU A 200 -6.84 -31.71 -13.08
C GLU A 200 -5.76 -30.61 -13.14
N PRO A 201 -5.23 -30.09 -12.01
CA PRO A 201 -4.26 -29.00 -12.04
C PRO A 201 -3.04 -29.28 -12.93
N SER A 202 -2.56 -30.53 -12.94
CA SER A 202 -1.43 -30.96 -13.79
C SER A 202 -1.72 -30.90 -15.30
N ALA A 203 -2.99 -30.97 -15.71
CA ALA A 203 -3.39 -30.85 -17.12
C ALA A 203 -3.53 -29.40 -17.58
N PHE A 204 -3.70 -28.45 -16.65
CA PHE A 204 -3.88 -27.03 -16.94
C PHE A 204 -2.56 -26.27 -16.74
N THR A 205 -1.58 -26.53 -17.60
CA THR A 205 -0.26 -25.86 -17.54
C THR A 205 -0.34 -24.38 -17.95
N PHE A 206 0.70 -23.60 -17.63
CA PHE A 206 0.77 -22.20 -18.07
C PHE A 206 0.73 -22.08 -19.60
N ASP A 207 1.41 -22.95 -20.35
CA ASP A 207 1.38 -22.94 -21.82
C ASP A 207 -0.04 -23.15 -22.35
N LYS A 208 -0.80 -24.09 -21.77
CA LYS A 208 -2.21 -24.30 -22.12
C LYS A 208 -3.07 -23.08 -21.81
N PHE A 209 -2.84 -22.43 -20.66
CA PHE A 209 -3.53 -21.18 -20.33
C PHE A 209 -3.15 -20.06 -21.30
N TYR A 210 -1.88 -19.91 -21.65
CA TYR A 210 -1.41 -18.89 -22.57
C TYR A 210 -2.02 -19.09 -23.97
N GLU A 211 -1.99 -20.30 -24.52
CA GLU A 211 -2.70 -20.65 -25.77
C GLU A 211 -4.20 -20.34 -25.69
N LEU A 212 -4.84 -20.63 -24.55
CA LEU A 212 -6.25 -20.28 -24.32
C LEU A 212 -6.47 -18.76 -24.40
N THR A 213 -5.59 -17.95 -23.81
CA THR A 213 -5.69 -16.49 -23.91
C THR A 213 -5.56 -16.01 -25.35
N GLN A 214 -4.65 -16.58 -26.14
CA GLN A 214 -4.45 -16.21 -27.54
C GLN A 214 -5.66 -16.59 -28.40
N LYS A 215 -6.31 -17.74 -28.13
CA LYS A 215 -7.53 -18.16 -28.83
C LYS A 215 -8.75 -17.29 -28.49
N ILE A 216 -8.92 -16.96 -27.21
CA ILE A 216 -10.08 -16.18 -26.74
C ILE A 216 -9.92 -14.69 -27.07
N CYS A 217 -8.72 -14.15 -26.88
CA CYS A 217 -8.39 -12.74 -27.06
C CYS A 217 -7.17 -12.60 -27.98
N PRO A 218 -7.31 -12.86 -29.29
CA PRO A 218 -6.22 -12.72 -30.24
C PRO A 218 -5.71 -11.27 -30.29
N ARG A 219 -4.40 -11.10 -30.34
CA ARG A 219 -3.72 -9.79 -30.37
C ARG A 219 -3.58 -9.28 -31.80
N THR A 220 -4.73 -8.98 -32.43
CA THR A 220 -4.78 -8.47 -33.81
C THR A 220 -4.05 -7.13 -33.95
N ASP A 221 -4.02 -6.33 -32.88
CA ASP A 221 -3.24 -5.10 -32.77
C ASP A 221 -1.73 -5.35 -32.92
N THR A 222 -1.21 -6.38 -32.26
CA THR A 222 0.20 -6.78 -32.41
C THR A 222 0.47 -7.33 -33.80
N GLU A 223 -0.45 -8.10 -34.37
CA GLU A 223 -0.32 -8.62 -35.74
C GLU A 223 -0.29 -7.50 -36.79
N GLU A 224 -1.13 -6.48 -36.64
CA GLU A 224 -1.13 -5.29 -37.52
C GLU A 224 0.18 -4.51 -37.41
N LEU A 225 0.69 -4.31 -36.20
CA LEU A 225 2.00 -3.68 -35.98
C LEU A 225 3.13 -4.49 -36.64
N PHE A 226 3.13 -5.80 -36.44
CA PHE A 226 4.10 -6.72 -37.02
C PHE A 226 4.12 -6.61 -38.56
N LYS A 227 2.92 -6.65 -39.18
CA LYS A 227 2.75 -6.48 -40.63
C LYS A 227 3.26 -5.13 -41.12
N LYS A 228 3.00 -4.05 -40.37
CA LYS A 228 3.47 -2.71 -40.70
C LYS A 228 5.00 -2.61 -40.70
N ILE A 229 5.67 -3.22 -39.71
CA ILE A 229 7.14 -3.24 -39.64
C ILE A 229 7.71 -4.10 -40.79
N ASN A 230 7.07 -5.21 -41.09
CA ASN A 230 7.54 -6.12 -42.14
C ASN A 230 7.26 -5.62 -43.57
N GLY A 231 6.19 -4.85 -43.74
CA GLY A 231 5.66 -4.43 -45.03
C GLY A 231 5.00 -5.57 -45.81
N ASP A 232 4.38 -6.53 -45.12
CA ASP A 232 3.71 -7.74 -45.68
C ASP A 232 4.59 -8.60 -46.62
N LYS A 233 5.90 -8.63 -46.37
CA LYS A 233 6.87 -9.34 -47.25
C LYS A 233 7.12 -10.80 -46.86
N SER A 234 6.88 -11.16 -45.60
CA SER A 234 7.18 -12.47 -45.02
C SER A 234 6.34 -12.72 -43.74
N ASP A 235 6.50 -13.91 -43.15
CA ASP A 235 5.86 -14.26 -41.87
C ASP A 235 6.79 -14.05 -40.65
N TYR A 236 7.93 -13.39 -40.86
CA TYR A 236 8.96 -13.12 -39.85
C TYR A 236 9.55 -11.70 -40.01
N LEU A 237 10.10 -11.15 -38.93
CA LEU A 237 11.01 -10.00 -38.96
C LEU A 237 12.46 -10.47 -38.91
N THR A 238 13.31 -9.80 -39.68
CA THR A 238 14.77 -9.97 -39.64
C THR A 238 15.40 -9.21 -38.48
N VAL A 239 16.64 -9.55 -38.14
CA VAL A 239 17.46 -8.81 -37.16
C VAL A 239 17.47 -7.30 -37.45
N ASP A 240 17.71 -6.90 -38.70
CA ASP A 240 17.81 -5.48 -39.06
C ASP A 240 16.48 -4.73 -38.90
N GLN A 241 15.37 -5.37 -39.27
CA GLN A 241 14.03 -4.81 -39.05
C GLN A 241 13.73 -4.66 -37.56
N LEU A 242 14.12 -5.65 -36.74
CA LEU A 242 13.96 -5.57 -35.28
C LEU A 242 14.82 -4.46 -34.68
N VAL A 243 16.08 -4.31 -35.12
CA VAL A 243 16.95 -3.20 -34.69
C VAL A 243 16.36 -1.84 -35.04
N SER A 244 15.83 -1.69 -36.26
CA SER A 244 15.16 -0.45 -36.69
C SER A 244 13.96 -0.14 -35.79
N PHE A 245 13.09 -1.13 -35.54
CA PHE A 245 11.94 -0.99 -34.67
C PHE A 245 12.34 -0.55 -33.26
N LEU A 246 13.33 -1.21 -32.65
CA LEU A 246 13.79 -0.92 -31.29
C LEU A 246 14.34 0.52 -31.16
N ASN A 247 15.11 0.98 -32.14
CA ASN A 247 15.75 2.28 -32.08
C ASN A 247 14.86 3.44 -32.53
N GLU A 248 13.92 3.21 -33.44
CA GLU A 248 13.08 4.27 -34.03
C GLU A 248 11.70 4.39 -33.39
N HIS A 249 11.15 3.28 -32.88
CA HIS A 249 9.77 3.24 -32.36
C HIS A 249 9.71 3.02 -30.85
N GLN A 250 10.60 2.20 -30.29
CA GLN A 250 10.60 1.88 -28.85
C GLN A 250 11.47 2.81 -28.01
N ARG A 251 12.40 3.53 -28.65
CA ARG A 251 13.34 4.40 -27.94
C ARG A 251 12.74 5.79 -27.73
N ASP A 252 12.78 6.28 -26.49
CA ASP A 252 12.50 7.70 -26.22
C ASP A 252 13.60 8.57 -26.86
N PRO A 253 13.26 9.48 -27.80
CA PRO A 253 14.24 10.30 -28.51
C PRO A 253 15.00 11.29 -27.63
N ARG A 254 14.53 11.53 -26.39
CA ARG A 254 15.18 12.44 -25.43
C ARG A 254 16.36 11.80 -24.71
N LEU A 255 16.49 10.48 -24.73
CA LEU A 255 17.53 9.79 -23.96
C LEU A 255 18.89 9.99 -24.60
N ASN A 256 19.89 10.30 -23.77
CA ASN A 256 21.27 10.45 -24.20
C ASN A 256 21.84 9.12 -24.74
N GLU A 257 22.46 9.15 -25.92
CA GLU A 257 22.96 7.96 -26.62
C GLU A 257 24.17 7.29 -25.96
N ILE A 258 24.91 8.00 -25.11
CA ILE A 258 26.04 7.44 -24.37
C ILE A 258 25.54 6.66 -23.15
N LEU A 259 24.59 7.24 -22.41
CA LEU A 259 23.98 6.60 -21.24
C LEU A 259 23.00 5.48 -21.63
N PHE A 260 22.26 5.69 -22.72
CA PHE A 260 21.27 4.76 -23.26
C PHE A 260 21.65 4.44 -24.72
N PRO A 261 22.67 3.58 -24.92
CA PRO A 261 23.15 3.23 -26.25
C PRO A 261 22.08 2.51 -27.08
N PHE A 262 22.13 2.72 -28.40
CA PHE A 262 21.26 2.05 -29.34
C PHE A 262 21.36 0.52 -29.26
N PHE A 263 20.28 -0.13 -29.66
CA PHE A 263 20.22 -1.56 -29.94
C PHE A 263 21.01 -1.85 -31.21
N ASP A 264 21.70 -2.99 -31.21
CA ASP A 264 22.43 -3.50 -32.37
C ASP A 264 22.03 -4.94 -32.69
N ALA A 265 22.60 -5.48 -33.77
CA ALA A 265 22.30 -6.83 -34.24
C ALA A 265 22.52 -7.90 -33.17
N LYS A 266 23.53 -7.74 -32.31
CA LYS A 266 23.80 -8.69 -31.23
C LYS A 266 22.68 -8.66 -30.20
N ARG A 267 22.22 -7.47 -29.79
CA ARG A 267 21.11 -7.35 -28.85
C ARG A 267 19.79 -7.87 -29.45
N ALA A 268 19.52 -7.55 -30.70
CA ALA A 268 18.35 -8.08 -31.40
C ALA A 268 18.37 -9.62 -31.47
N MET A 269 19.50 -10.25 -31.79
CA MET A 269 19.61 -11.72 -31.77
C MET A 269 19.31 -12.31 -30.39
N GLN A 270 19.76 -11.69 -29.30
CA GLN A 270 19.46 -12.17 -27.94
C GLN A 270 17.95 -12.10 -27.63
N ILE A 271 17.25 -11.07 -28.11
CA ILE A 271 15.78 -10.97 -28.01
C ILE A 271 15.14 -12.13 -28.77
N ILE A 272 15.58 -12.41 -29.99
CA ILE A 272 15.07 -13.52 -30.80
C ILE A 272 15.29 -14.86 -30.08
N GLU A 273 16.51 -15.13 -29.62
CA GLU A 273 16.86 -16.36 -28.87
C GLU A 273 15.96 -16.58 -27.64
N THR A 274 15.57 -15.49 -26.98
CA THR A 274 14.77 -15.51 -25.74
C THR A 274 13.27 -15.69 -26.00
N TYR A 275 12.71 -14.98 -26.98
CA TYR A 275 11.25 -14.84 -27.11
C TYR A 275 10.64 -15.62 -28.28
N GLU A 276 11.41 -15.98 -29.30
CA GLU A 276 10.91 -16.79 -30.40
C GLU A 276 10.61 -18.22 -29.89
N PRO A 277 9.45 -18.83 -30.18
CA PRO A 277 9.23 -20.25 -29.88
C PRO A 277 9.86 -21.22 -30.88
N ASP A 278 9.98 -20.84 -32.16
CA ASP A 278 10.43 -21.75 -33.22
C ASP A 278 11.97 -21.80 -33.30
N GLU A 279 12.53 -22.99 -33.09
CA GLU A 279 13.99 -23.21 -33.08
C GLU A 279 14.67 -22.99 -34.44
N GLU A 280 13.97 -23.17 -35.56
CA GLU A 280 14.53 -22.93 -36.88
C GLU A 280 14.54 -21.44 -37.20
N LEU A 281 13.49 -20.70 -36.82
CA LEU A 281 13.47 -19.23 -36.92
C LEU A 281 14.55 -18.59 -36.03
N LYS A 282 14.74 -19.09 -34.81
CA LYS A 282 15.85 -18.66 -33.93
C LYS A 282 17.21 -18.78 -34.61
N LYS A 283 17.53 -19.96 -35.14
CA LYS A 283 18.81 -20.22 -35.83
C LYS A 283 18.99 -19.33 -37.05
N ALA A 284 17.90 -18.98 -37.73
CA ALA A 284 17.90 -18.08 -38.88
C ALA A 284 17.97 -16.59 -38.52
N GLY A 285 17.93 -16.22 -37.23
CA GLY A 285 17.88 -14.82 -36.80
C GLY A 285 16.57 -14.13 -37.19
N GLN A 286 15.46 -14.86 -37.10
CA GLN A 286 14.13 -14.45 -37.50
C GLN A 286 13.16 -14.53 -36.32
N ILE A 287 12.25 -13.56 -36.20
CA ILE A 287 11.20 -13.56 -35.17
C ILE A 287 9.82 -13.53 -35.80
N SER A 288 8.98 -14.47 -35.39
CA SER A 288 7.58 -14.60 -35.79
C SER A 288 6.71 -13.53 -35.11
N SER A 289 5.48 -13.35 -35.60
CA SER A 289 4.49 -12.49 -34.92
C SER A 289 4.26 -12.94 -33.47
N HIS A 290 4.29 -14.26 -33.22
CA HIS A 290 4.15 -14.82 -31.88
C HIS A 290 5.35 -14.47 -30.99
N GLY A 291 6.59 -14.69 -31.46
CA GLY A 291 7.80 -14.31 -30.74
C GLY A 291 7.86 -12.81 -30.46
N PHE A 292 7.46 -11.99 -31.43
CA PHE A 292 7.38 -10.54 -31.29
C PHE A 292 6.35 -10.11 -30.22
N CYS A 293 5.16 -10.74 -30.20
CA CYS A 293 4.17 -10.50 -29.16
C CYS A 293 4.70 -10.88 -27.77
N ARG A 294 5.46 -11.97 -27.65
CA ARG A 294 6.10 -12.38 -26.38
C ARG A 294 7.12 -11.33 -25.91
N TYR A 295 7.94 -10.78 -26.82
CA TYR A 295 8.84 -9.68 -26.50
C TYR A 295 8.09 -8.44 -26.01
N LEU A 296 7.04 -8.01 -26.71
CA LEU A 296 6.25 -6.83 -26.33
C LEU A 296 5.59 -6.96 -24.96
N MET A 297 5.29 -8.19 -24.52
CA MET A 297 4.70 -8.49 -23.22
C MET A 297 5.73 -8.82 -22.12
N SER A 298 7.02 -8.61 -22.38
CA SER A 298 8.11 -8.94 -21.45
C SER A 298 8.57 -7.75 -20.61
N ASP A 299 9.39 -8.00 -19.58
CA ASP A 299 9.97 -6.94 -18.75
C ASP A 299 10.96 -6.05 -19.52
N GLU A 300 11.47 -6.52 -20.67
CA GLU A 300 12.33 -5.73 -21.56
C GLU A 300 11.58 -4.65 -22.34
N ASN A 301 10.25 -4.73 -22.37
CA ASN A 301 9.39 -3.76 -23.04
C ASN A 301 8.46 -3.05 -22.04
N ALA A 302 8.96 -2.80 -20.83
CA ALA A 302 8.21 -2.11 -19.80
C ALA A 302 7.91 -0.65 -20.22
N PRO A 303 6.70 -0.13 -19.92
CA PRO A 303 6.34 1.25 -20.26
C PRO A 303 7.05 2.30 -19.37
N VAL A 304 7.80 1.85 -18.36
CA VAL A 304 8.52 2.69 -17.40
C VAL A 304 9.94 2.19 -17.21
N PHE A 305 10.81 3.07 -16.74
CA PHE A 305 12.17 2.71 -16.31
C PHE A 305 12.11 1.92 -15.01
N LEU A 306 12.23 0.60 -15.12
CA LEU A 306 12.11 -0.32 -13.99
C LEU A 306 13.22 -0.13 -12.93
N ASP A 307 14.38 0.42 -13.30
CA ASP A 307 15.46 0.84 -12.40
C ASP A 307 15.10 2.08 -11.57
N ARG A 308 14.12 2.87 -12.00
CA ARG A 308 13.61 4.04 -11.28
C ARG A 308 12.44 3.73 -10.35
N LEU A 309 12.08 2.45 -10.20
CA LEU A 309 11.14 2.02 -9.17
C LEU A 309 11.75 2.03 -7.78
N GLU A 310 13.08 1.96 -7.71
CA GLU A 310 13.83 2.11 -6.47
C GLU A 310 14.23 3.55 -6.23
N LEU A 311 14.73 3.82 -5.02
CA LEU A 311 15.28 5.12 -4.72
C LEU A 311 16.48 5.44 -5.63
N TYR A 312 16.27 6.34 -6.59
CA TYR A 312 17.30 6.84 -7.51
C TYR A 312 17.58 8.34 -7.34
N GLN A 313 16.76 9.04 -6.55
CA GLN A 313 16.88 10.48 -6.33
C GLN A 313 18.03 10.77 -5.35
N GLU A 314 18.69 11.92 -5.55
CA GLU A 314 19.62 12.44 -4.55
C GLU A 314 18.84 12.89 -3.32
N MET A 315 19.22 12.37 -2.15
CA MET A 315 18.52 12.61 -0.88
C MET A 315 19.34 13.48 0.08
N GLU A 316 20.28 14.26 -0.46
CA GLU A 316 21.21 15.14 0.28
C GLU A 316 20.86 16.64 0.21
N HIS A 317 19.91 17.03 -0.65
CA HIS A 317 19.42 18.41 -0.64
C HIS A 317 18.61 18.72 0.62
N PRO A 318 18.45 20.01 0.99
CA PRO A 318 17.59 20.42 2.10
C PRO A 318 16.15 19.91 1.98
N LEU A 319 15.51 19.58 3.11
CA LEU A 319 14.16 19.00 3.14
C LEU A 319 13.11 19.82 2.35
N ALA A 320 13.26 21.15 2.30
CA ALA A 320 12.38 22.05 1.56
C ALA A 320 12.40 21.85 0.03
N HIS A 321 13.33 21.07 -0.51
CA HIS A 321 13.45 20.84 -1.96
C HIS A 321 12.68 19.61 -2.46
N TYR A 322 11.98 18.89 -1.58
CA TYR A 322 11.29 17.66 -1.93
C TYR A 322 9.78 17.81 -1.80
N PHE A 323 9.05 17.15 -2.70
CA PHE A 323 7.65 16.86 -2.46
C PHE A 323 7.53 15.74 -1.42
N ILE A 324 6.85 16.02 -0.32
CA ILE A 324 6.67 15.08 0.79
C ILE A 324 5.22 14.57 0.76
N SER A 325 5.06 13.26 0.60
CA SER A 325 3.74 12.61 0.68
C SER A 325 3.11 12.89 2.04
N SER A 326 1.94 13.54 2.04
CA SER A 326 1.32 14.13 3.23
C SER A 326 -0.17 13.77 3.31
N SER A 327 -0.65 13.49 4.51
CA SER A 327 -2.04 13.14 4.82
C SER A 327 -2.66 14.20 5.73
N HIS A 328 -3.86 14.64 5.35
CA HIS A 328 -4.68 15.58 6.11
C HIS A 328 -5.77 14.83 6.88
N ASN A 329 -6.03 15.23 8.13
CA ASN A 329 -6.93 14.57 9.08
C ASN A 329 -6.80 13.04 9.06
N THR A 330 -5.56 12.56 9.22
CA THR A 330 -5.17 11.16 9.01
C THR A 330 -6.03 10.16 9.78
N TYR A 331 -6.55 10.55 10.93
CA TYR A 331 -7.39 9.71 11.78
C TYR A 331 -8.75 9.36 11.18
N LEU A 332 -9.29 10.11 10.22
CA LEU A 332 -10.62 9.88 9.65
C LEU A 332 -10.64 8.79 8.57
N THR A 333 -11.58 7.86 8.66
CA THR A 333 -11.79 6.82 7.63
C THR A 333 -12.78 7.25 6.54
N GLY A 334 -13.34 8.45 6.60
CA GLY A 334 -14.46 8.85 5.74
C GLY A 334 -14.82 10.33 5.84
N ARG A 335 -16.08 10.61 6.22
CA ARG A 335 -16.64 11.98 6.23
C ARG A 335 -15.97 12.88 7.28
N GLN A 336 -15.86 14.17 6.96
CA GLN A 336 -15.39 15.21 7.90
C GLN A 336 -16.37 15.45 9.06
N PHE A 337 -17.66 15.16 8.87
CA PHE A 337 -18.70 15.28 9.89
C PHE A 337 -19.35 13.92 10.15
N GLY A 338 -19.46 13.54 11.44
CA GLY A 338 -20.02 12.26 11.85
C GLY A 338 -19.19 11.04 11.40
N GLY A 339 -17.91 11.26 11.08
CA GLY A 339 -17.00 10.22 10.60
C GLY A 339 -16.44 9.35 11.72
N LYS A 340 -15.99 8.14 11.35
CA LYS A 340 -15.25 7.27 12.27
C LYS A 340 -13.77 7.65 12.25
N SER A 341 -13.21 7.84 13.43
CA SER A 341 -11.77 7.96 13.64
C SER A 341 -11.16 6.58 13.91
N SER A 342 -9.96 6.32 13.41
CA SER A 342 -9.29 5.02 13.51
C SER A 342 -7.79 5.16 13.68
N VAL A 343 -7.26 4.47 14.69
CA VAL A 343 -5.81 4.30 14.90
C VAL A 343 -5.17 3.59 13.71
N GLU A 344 -5.89 2.66 13.08
CA GLU A 344 -5.37 1.86 11.97
C GLU A 344 -5.08 2.71 10.73
N MET A 345 -5.76 3.85 10.54
CA MET A 345 -5.47 4.75 9.42
C MET A 345 -4.03 5.24 9.42
N TYR A 346 -3.46 5.55 10.59
CA TYR A 346 -2.05 5.95 10.71
C TYR A 346 -1.11 4.85 10.22
N ARG A 347 -1.40 3.59 10.56
CA ARG A 347 -0.62 2.45 10.07
C ARG A 347 -0.71 2.36 8.55
N GLN A 348 -1.92 2.41 8.02
CA GLN A 348 -2.15 2.23 6.58
C GLN A 348 -1.48 3.34 5.75
N VAL A 349 -1.62 4.62 6.14
CA VAL A 349 -0.97 5.71 5.39
C VAL A 349 0.56 5.65 5.47
N LEU A 350 1.13 5.29 6.62
CA LEU A 350 2.59 5.17 6.78
C LEU A 350 3.14 3.99 5.98
N LEU A 351 2.44 2.85 5.99
CA LEU A 351 2.78 1.67 5.18
C LEU A 351 2.70 1.98 3.68
N ALA A 352 1.76 2.82 3.26
CA ALA A 352 1.67 3.33 1.89
C ALA A 352 2.77 4.35 1.51
N GLY A 353 3.65 4.71 2.45
CA GLY A 353 4.79 5.60 2.22
C GLY A 353 4.54 7.08 2.54
N CYS A 354 3.37 7.44 3.11
CA CYS A 354 3.12 8.79 3.59
C CYS A 354 4.18 9.18 4.65
N ARG A 355 4.70 10.41 4.59
CA ARG A 355 5.77 10.92 5.47
C ARG A 355 5.35 12.13 6.31
N CYS A 356 4.14 12.64 6.14
CA CYS A 356 3.56 13.67 7.01
C CYS A 356 2.13 13.27 7.39
N VAL A 357 1.83 13.15 8.68
CA VAL A 357 0.51 12.77 9.19
C VAL A 357 0.01 13.78 10.21
N GLU A 358 -1.31 13.93 10.30
CA GLU A 358 -1.98 14.96 11.10
C GLU A 358 -2.68 14.37 12.32
N LEU A 359 -2.56 15.05 13.47
CA LEU A 359 -3.10 14.66 14.76
C LEU A 359 -3.83 15.85 15.41
N ASP A 360 -5.17 15.82 15.37
CA ASP A 360 -6.02 16.84 16.02
C ASP A 360 -6.25 16.45 17.47
N CYS A 361 -5.46 17.02 18.36
CA CYS A 361 -5.37 16.64 19.76
C CYS A 361 -6.33 17.46 20.60
N TRP A 362 -7.19 16.78 21.37
CA TRP A 362 -8.17 17.40 22.27
C TRP A 362 -8.09 16.79 23.67
N ASP A 363 -8.49 17.57 24.67
CA ASP A 363 -8.59 17.09 26.04
C ASP A 363 -9.61 15.95 26.14
N GLY A 364 -9.19 14.79 26.65
CA GLY A 364 -10.11 13.73 27.02
C GLY A 364 -10.84 14.05 28.31
N LYS A 365 -12.13 13.72 28.37
CA LYS A 365 -13.03 14.03 29.49
C LYS A 365 -13.17 12.91 30.52
N GLY A 366 -12.42 11.81 30.36
CA GLY A 366 -12.43 10.68 31.31
C GLY A 366 -11.74 11.01 32.63
N GLU A 367 -11.96 10.18 33.65
CA GLU A 367 -11.34 10.33 34.98
C GLU A 367 -9.81 10.35 34.91
N ASP A 368 -9.23 9.55 34.01
CA ASP A 368 -7.78 9.47 33.79
C ASP A 368 -7.20 10.66 32.98
N GLN A 369 -8.06 11.54 32.46
CA GLN A 369 -7.67 12.68 31.61
C GLN A 369 -6.69 12.29 30.49
N GLU A 370 -7.02 11.23 29.75
CA GLU A 370 -6.21 10.76 28.62
C GLU A 370 -6.46 11.63 27.37
N PRO A 371 -5.41 12.17 26.72
CA PRO A 371 -5.56 12.95 25.49
C PRO A 371 -6.14 12.10 24.36
N ILE A 372 -7.05 12.71 23.59
CA ILE A 372 -7.74 12.05 22.48
C ILE A 372 -7.43 12.74 21.15
N ILE A 373 -7.72 12.04 20.06
CA ILE A 373 -7.72 12.58 18.70
C ILE A 373 -9.12 12.48 18.11
N THR A 374 -9.62 13.60 17.59
CA THR A 374 -10.95 13.71 16.97
C THR A 374 -11.07 15.00 16.16
N HIS A 375 -12.05 15.06 15.27
CA HIS A 375 -12.41 16.32 14.60
C HIS A 375 -13.35 17.11 15.51
N GLY A 376 -12.82 18.16 16.13
CA GLY A 376 -13.53 18.96 17.12
C GLY A 376 -14.86 19.50 16.62
N LYS A 377 -15.91 19.44 17.46
CA LYS A 377 -17.26 19.94 17.16
C LYS A 377 -17.95 19.30 15.93
N ALA A 378 -17.38 18.24 15.35
CA ALA A 378 -17.87 17.61 14.12
C ALA A 378 -18.61 16.28 14.31
N MET A 379 -18.87 15.86 15.57
CA MET A 379 -19.53 14.59 15.93
C MET A 379 -18.79 13.32 15.43
N CYS A 380 -17.48 13.40 15.19
CA CYS A 380 -16.66 12.23 14.89
C CYS A 380 -16.41 11.38 16.14
N THR A 381 -16.03 10.12 15.97
CA THR A 381 -15.64 9.26 17.11
C THR A 381 -14.24 9.62 17.61
N ASP A 382 -13.95 9.33 18.87
CA ASP A 382 -12.66 9.63 19.48
C ASP A 382 -11.75 8.40 19.48
N ILE A 383 -10.44 8.62 19.35
CA ILE A 383 -9.41 7.59 19.55
C ILE A 383 -8.35 8.12 20.53
N LEU A 384 -7.67 7.23 21.26
CA LEU A 384 -6.64 7.64 22.22
C LEU A 384 -5.37 8.10 21.50
N PHE A 385 -4.82 9.24 21.94
CA PHE A 385 -3.55 9.75 21.43
C PHE A 385 -2.42 8.73 21.60
N LYS A 386 -2.36 8.07 22.77
CA LYS A 386 -1.35 7.05 23.10
C LYS A 386 -1.33 5.91 22.07
N ASP A 387 -2.50 5.43 21.68
CA ASP A 387 -2.63 4.32 20.72
C ASP A 387 -2.18 4.75 19.32
N VAL A 388 -2.45 6.00 18.94
CA VAL A 388 -1.95 6.59 17.69
C VAL A 388 -0.43 6.69 17.68
N ILE A 389 0.18 7.20 18.75
CA ILE A 389 1.65 7.28 18.87
C ILE A 389 2.29 5.89 18.79
N GLN A 390 1.71 4.88 19.45
CA GLN A 390 2.18 3.49 19.34
C GLN A 390 2.06 2.96 17.90
N ALA A 391 0.92 3.21 17.23
CA ALA A 391 0.70 2.82 15.84
C ALA A 391 1.71 3.45 14.88
N ILE A 392 2.03 4.73 15.08
CA ILE A 392 3.05 5.45 14.31
C ILE A 392 4.42 4.82 14.56
N LYS A 393 4.81 4.55 15.81
CA LYS A 393 6.09 3.89 16.12
C LYS A 393 6.25 2.57 15.38
N ASP A 394 5.19 1.75 15.37
CA ASP A 394 5.20 0.41 14.78
C ASP A 394 5.38 0.43 13.26
N THR A 395 4.99 1.53 12.58
CA THR A 395 4.83 1.56 11.12
C THR A 395 5.63 2.66 10.40
N ALA A 396 6.10 3.69 11.12
CA ALA A 396 6.77 4.86 10.57
C ALA A 396 7.88 4.50 9.59
N PHE A 397 8.68 3.47 9.89
CA PHE A 397 9.87 3.12 9.11
C PHE A 397 9.83 1.73 8.47
N VAL A 398 8.63 1.14 8.30
CA VAL A 398 8.49 -0.21 7.72
C VAL A 398 8.78 -0.21 6.22
N THR A 399 8.24 0.77 5.48
CA THR A 399 8.37 0.84 4.00
C THR A 399 9.28 1.95 3.51
N SER A 400 9.76 2.82 4.40
CA SER A 400 10.70 3.90 4.07
C SER A 400 11.48 4.32 5.32
N GLU A 401 12.80 4.51 5.18
CA GLU A 401 13.67 4.96 6.28
C GLU A 401 13.70 6.48 6.45
N TYR A 402 13.09 7.23 5.53
CA TYR A 402 13.10 8.69 5.53
C TYR A 402 12.20 9.28 6.62
N PRO A 403 12.48 10.52 7.07
CA PRO A 403 11.82 11.11 8.23
C PRO A 403 10.30 11.16 8.12
N VAL A 404 9.65 11.08 9.28
CA VAL A 404 8.20 11.28 9.41
C VAL A 404 7.93 12.57 10.17
N ILE A 405 7.02 13.39 9.65
CA ILE A 405 6.58 14.65 10.26
C ILE A 405 5.19 14.42 10.85
N LEU A 406 5.02 14.82 12.12
CA LEU A 406 3.73 14.81 12.79
C LEU A 406 3.22 16.25 12.89
N SER A 407 2.14 16.56 12.17
CA SER A 407 1.44 17.85 12.24
C SER A 407 0.43 17.80 13.39
N PHE A 408 0.72 18.51 14.48
CA PHE A 408 -0.19 18.59 15.62
C PHE A 408 -1.10 19.80 15.47
N GLU A 409 -2.41 19.57 15.50
CA GLU A 409 -3.42 20.60 15.78
C GLU A 409 -3.82 20.48 17.25
N ASN A 410 -3.23 21.33 18.10
CA ASN A 410 -3.25 21.12 19.55
C ASN A 410 -4.28 22.00 20.27
N HIS A 411 -5.29 21.35 20.87
CA HIS A 411 -6.36 21.97 21.68
C HIS A 411 -6.36 21.46 23.13
N CYS A 412 -5.28 20.81 23.58
CA CYS A 412 -5.19 20.23 24.91
C CYS A 412 -4.78 21.26 25.98
N SER A 413 -5.25 21.06 27.20
CA SER A 413 -4.75 21.71 28.42
C SER A 413 -3.26 21.44 28.65
N LYS A 414 -2.59 22.31 29.43
CA LYS A 414 -1.14 22.15 29.75
C LYS A 414 -0.82 20.79 30.39
N TYR A 415 -1.72 20.28 31.23
CA TYR A 415 -1.56 18.96 31.86
C TYR A 415 -1.60 17.82 30.83
N GLN A 416 -2.59 17.82 29.92
CA GLN A 416 -2.65 16.78 28.88
C GLN A 416 -1.58 16.97 27.81
N GLN A 417 -1.13 18.20 27.51
CA GLN A 417 0.06 18.45 26.68
C GLN A 417 1.32 17.83 27.29
N TYR A 418 1.50 17.90 28.61
CA TYR A 418 2.60 17.22 29.29
C TYR A 418 2.50 15.70 29.10
N LYS A 419 1.32 15.10 29.27
CA LYS A 419 1.10 13.66 29.00
C LYS A 419 1.42 13.30 27.54
N MET A 420 0.97 14.09 26.57
CA MET A 420 1.31 13.90 25.16
C MET A 420 2.82 13.92 24.92
N SER A 421 3.54 14.88 25.51
CA SER A 421 5.00 14.96 25.41
C SER A 421 5.68 13.72 25.99
N LYS A 422 5.20 13.22 27.14
CA LYS A 422 5.72 11.99 27.77
C LYS A 422 5.49 10.77 26.90
N TYR A 423 4.29 10.63 26.32
CA TYR A 423 4.04 9.55 25.37
C TYR A 423 4.95 9.61 24.14
N CYS A 424 5.16 10.80 23.55
CA CYS A 424 6.12 10.94 22.45
C CYS A 424 7.54 10.53 22.87
N GLU A 425 8.04 11.02 24.02
CA GLU A 425 9.38 10.69 24.52
C GLU A 425 9.55 9.20 24.82
N GLU A 426 8.62 8.60 25.56
CA GLU A 426 8.71 7.21 26.01
C GLU A 426 8.49 6.21 24.88
N ILE A 427 7.52 6.48 24.01
CA ILE A 427 7.14 5.54 22.95
C ILE A 427 8.11 5.65 21.78
N PHE A 428 8.42 6.85 21.28
CA PHE A 428 9.34 7.00 20.15
C PHE A 428 10.80 6.81 20.54
N GLY A 429 11.19 7.17 21.77
CA GLY A 429 12.58 7.08 22.23
C GLY A 429 13.54 7.77 21.26
N ASP A 430 14.58 7.05 20.82
CA ASP A 430 15.60 7.58 19.91
C ASP A 430 15.09 7.95 18.50
N LEU A 431 13.89 7.50 18.12
CA LEU A 431 13.26 7.92 16.86
C LEU A 431 12.82 9.38 16.92
N LEU A 432 12.50 9.92 18.11
CA LEU A 432 12.09 11.32 18.25
C LEU A 432 13.29 12.25 18.06
N LEU A 433 13.18 13.20 17.13
CA LEU A 433 14.15 14.29 17.03
C LEU A 433 13.83 15.36 18.08
N SER A 434 14.29 15.15 19.31
CA SER A 434 14.03 16.04 20.45
C SER A 434 14.94 17.28 20.51
N LYS A 435 16.03 17.29 19.73
CA LYS A 435 16.99 18.40 19.65
C LYS A 435 17.42 18.61 18.20
N ALA A 436 17.81 19.84 17.88
CA ALA A 436 18.44 20.15 16.61
C ALA A 436 19.71 19.32 16.41
N LEU A 437 20.01 18.96 15.16
CA LEU A 437 21.27 18.30 14.83
C LEU A 437 22.43 19.27 15.05
N GLU A 438 23.56 18.78 15.56
CA GLU A 438 24.75 19.62 15.76
C GLU A 438 25.24 20.25 14.45
N SER A 439 25.05 19.55 13.33
CA SER A 439 25.37 20.03 11.98
C SER A 439 24.41 21.11 11.47
N HIS A 440 23.21 21.21 12.05
CA HIS A 440 22.14 22.09 11.61
C HIS A 440 21.52 22.82 12.82
N PRO A 441 22.27 23.73 13.47
CA PRO A 441 21.73 24.58 14.52
C PRO A 441 20.59 25.46 13.99
N LEU A 442 19.67 25.84 14.87
CA LEU A 442 18.48 26.63 14.53
C LEU A 442 18.80 28.13 14.42
N ASP A 443 19.79 28.48 13.60
CA ASP A 443 20.19 29.87 13.34
C ASP A 443 19.51 30.40 12.07
N THR A 444 19.23 31.71 12.02
CA THR A 444 18.65 32.36 10.84
C THR A 444 19.52 32.18 9.60
N GLY A 445 18.88 31.88 8.46
CA GLY A 445 19.57 31.69 7.18
C GLY A 445 20.27 30.34 7.01
N ARG A 446 20.16 29.43 7.97
CA ARG A 446 20.61 28.03 7.80
C ARG A 446 19.57 27.22 7.01
N PRO A 447 20.00 26.38 6.05
CA PRO A 447 19.09 25.47 5.37
C PRO A 447 18.60 24.36 6.32
N LEU A 448 17.45 23.77 5.99
CA LEU A 448 16.98 22.55 6.66
C LEU A 448 17.94 21.37 6.39
N PRO A 449 18.05 20.41 7.31
CA PRO A 449 18.78 19.16 7.07
C PRO A 449 18.23 18.39 5.87
N SER A 450 19.02 17.49 5.30
CA SER A 450 18.57 16.62 4.23
C SER A 450 17.69 15.47 4.76
N PRO A 451 16.89 14.81 3.89
CA PRO A 451 16.23 13.56 4.25
C PRO A 451 17.21 12.48 4.75
N ASN A 452 18.45 12.44 4.22
CA ASN A 452 19.48 11.50 4.68
C ASN A 452 19.98 11.81 6.09
N ASP A 453 20.16 13.09 6.44
CA ASP A 453 20.53 13.52 7.81
C ASP A 453 19.47 13.11 8.85
N LEU A 454 18.22 13.01 8.42
CA LEU A 454 17.04 12.78 9.25
C LEU A 454 16.50 11.34 9.16
N LYS A 455 17.28 10.39 8.63
CA LYS A 455 16.85 8.99 8.55
C LYS A 455 16.41 8.45 9.90
N ARG A 456 15.27 7.78 9.89
CA ARG A 456 14.62 7.17 11.06
C ARG A 456 14.32 8.15 12.18
N LYS A 457 14.07 9.43 11.84
CA LYS A 457 13.64 10.47 12.77
C LYS A 457 12.18 10.85 12.58
N ILE A 458 11.53 11.11 13.71
CA ILE A 458 10.17 11.63 13.83
C ILE A 458 10.28 13.09 14.27
N LEU A 459 9.74 13.99 13.48
CA LEU A 459 9.74 15.43 13.71
C LEU A 459 8.33 15.85 14.17
N ILE A 460 8.25 16.78 15.10
CA ILE A 460 6.99 17.35 15.58
C ILE A 460 6.86 18.77 15.02
N LYS A 461 5.81 18.99 14.23
CA LYS A 461 5.33 20.33 13.86
C LYS A 461 4.24 20.72 14.86
N ASN A 462 4.56 21.66 15.74
CA ASN A 462 3.63 22.25 16.72
C ASN A 462 4.08 23.68 17.05
N LYS A 463 3.21 24.47 17.69
CA LYS A 463 3.56 25.80 18.20
C LYS A 463 4.73 25.70 19.19
N ARG A 464 5.68 26.63 19.13
CA ARG A 464 6.88 26.67 19.97
C ARG A 464 6.98 28.01 20.71
N LEU A 465 7.25 27.95 22.01
CA LEU A 465 7.51 29.14 22.83
C LEU A 465 8.96 29.61 22.66
N LYS A 466 9.23 30.88 22.97
CA LYS A 466 10.61 31.37 23.15
C LYS A 466 11.29 30.58 24.26
N ALA A 467 12.59 30.26 24.09
CA ALA A 467 13.33 29.36 24.98
C ALA A 467 13.31 29.76 26.47
N GLU A 468 13.30 31.08 26.75
CA GLU A 468 13.26 31.62 28.11
C GLU A 468 11.90 31.37 28.80
N VAL A 469 10.81 31.50 28.03
CA VAL A 469 9.44 31.28 28.48
C VAL A 469 9.18 29.79 28.68
N GLU A 470 9.64 28.97 27.73
CA GLU A 470 9.56 27.51 27.79
C GLU A 470 10.13 26.97 29.11
N LYS A 471 11.34 27.41 29.48
CA LYS A 471 12.01 26.97 30.70
C LYS A 471 11.22 27.31 31.97
N LYS A 472 10.75 28.56 32.09
CA LYS A 472 9.98 29.01 33.26
C LYS A 472 8.66 28.26 33.40
N GLN A 473 7.92 28.08 32.30
CA GLN A 473 6.64 27.38 32.32
C GLN A 473 6.80 25.90 32.66
N LEU A 474 7.83 25.24 32.13
CA LEU A 474 8.09 23.84 32.42
C LEU A 474 8.44 23.60 33.90
N GLU A 475 9.25 24.49 34.49
CA GLU A 475 9.59 24.44 35.92
C GLU A 475 8.34 24.65 36.81
N ALA A 476 7.49 25.63 36.47
CA ALA A 476 6.24 25.87 37.18
C ALA A 476 5.28 24.68 37.09
N LEU A 477 5.10 24.12 35.89
CA LEU A 477 4.23 22.96 35.66
C LEU A 477 4.68 21.74 36.46
N LYS A 478 5.98 21.43 36.46
CA LYS A 478 6.53 20.32 37.27
C LYS A 478 6.27 20.51 38.75
N SER A 479 6.46 21.74 39.26
CA SER A 479 6.19 22.04 40.67
C SER A 479 4.72 21.84 41.03
N MET A 480 3.78 22.21 40.14
CA MET A 480 2.34 21.99 40.38
C MET A 480 1.98 20.50 40.35
N MET A 481 2.58 19.73 39.44
CA MET A 481 2.36 18.29 39.36
C MET A 481 2.89 17.54 40.59
N GLU A 482 4.05 17.93 41.12
CA GLU A 482 4.61 17.36 42.36
C GLU A 482 3.74 17.69 43.60
N ALA A 483 3.00 18.81 43.57
CA ALA A 483 2.05 19.19 44.62
C ALA A 483 0.69 18.47 44.53
N GLY A 484 0.45 17.65 43.49
CA GLY A 484 -0.80 16.92 43.31
C GLY A 484 -1.97 17.78 42.83
N GLU A 485 -1.71 19.01 42.35
CA GLU A 485 -2.73 19.90 41.81
C GLU A 485 -2.96 19.60 40.32
N THR A 486 -3.99 18.81 40.03
CA THR A 486 -4.35 18.42 38.65
C THR A 486 -5.38 19.33 37.98
N ALA A 487 -5.87 20.37 38.66
CA ALA A 487 -7.11 21.06 38.26
C ALA A 487 -7.20 22.57 38.55
N THR A 488 -6.11 23.29 38.79
CA THR A 488 -6.15 24.75 38.89
C THR A 488 -6.03 25.34 37.48
N PRO A 489 -6.99 26.17 36.99
CA PRO A 489 -6.88 26.75 35.67
C PRO A 489 -5.63 27.65 35.65
N VAL A 490 -4.79 27.43 34.65
CA VAL A 490 -3.56 28.15 34.33
C VAL A 490 -3.88 29.58 33.83
N SER A 491 -4.95 30.19 34.35
CA SER A 491 -5.46 31.52 34.00
C SER A 491 -4.43 32.64 34.20
N ILE A 492 -3.43 32.46 35.06
CA ILE A 492 -2.38 33.47 35.29
C ILE A 492 -1.26 33.38 34.23
N LEU A 493 -1.14 32.28 33.49
CA LEU A 493 -0.20 32.17 32.37
C LEU A 493 -0.89 32.28 31.01
N GLU A 494 -2.21 32.18 30.92
CA GLU A 494 -2.97 32.28 29.65
C GLU A 494 -2.97 33.71 29.08
N ASP A 495 -3.11 34.74 29.93
CA ASP A 495 -3.17 36.14 29.49
C ASP A 495 -1.81 36.65 28.92
N ASP A 496 -0.68 36.23 29.51
CA ASP A 496 0.66 36.59 29.01
C ASP A 496 1.00 35.87 27.68
N ILE A 497 0.29 34.78 27.35
CA ILE A 497 0.54 33.94 26.16
C ILE A 497 -0.21 34.44 24.92
N GLU A 498 -1.47 34.86 25.05
CA GLU A 498 -2.22 35.39 23.89
C GLU A 498 -1.56 36.66 23.35
N GLU A 499 -1.12 37.57 24.23
CA GLU A 499 -0.41 38.78 23.81
C GLU A 499 0.98 38.49 23.20
N GLU A 500 1.77 37.53 23.71
CA GLU A 500 3.09 37.24 23.14
C GLU A 500 3.04 36.42 21.83
N ILE A 501 2.03 35.56 21.66
CA ILE A 501 1.84 34.76 20.43
C ILE A 501 1.27 35.64 19.30
N GLU A 502 0.28 36.50 19.57
CA GLU A 502 -0.24 37.44 18.57
C GLU A 502 0.85 38.40 18.05
N ASN A 503 1.79 38.79 18.91
CA ASN A 503 2.92 39.63 18.50
C ASN A 503 3.98 38.87 17.67
N ALA A 504 4.13 37.55 17.84
CA ALA A 504 5.06 36.74 17.05
C ALA A 504 4.53 36.41 15.64
N ASP A 505 3.22 36.13 15.54
CA ASP A 505 2.57 35.85 14.24
C ASP A 505 2.58 37.09 13.31
N GLN A 506 2.64 38.31 13.86
CA GLN A 506 2.80 39.55 13.06
C GLN A 506 4.22 39.76 12.49
N GLU A 507 5.26 39.14 13.06
CA GLU A 507 6.65 39.33 12.63
C GLU A 507 7.15 38.24 11.64
N GLU A 508 6.51 37.05 11.59
CA GLU A 508 6.92 35.91 10.75
C GLU A 508 5.98 35.60 9.55
N GLU A 509 5.13 36.52 9.11
CA GLU A 509 4.38 36.38 7.84
C GLU A 509 5.29 36.52 6.59
N ALA A 510 6.17 35.54 6.40
CA ALA A 510 6.92 35.33 5.17
C ALA A 510 6.14 34.40 4.21
N HIS A 511 4.87 34.70 3.93
CA HIS A 511 4.16 34.08 2.80
C HIS A 511 4.23 35.02 1.58
N PRO A 512 4.95 34.66 0.49
CA PRO A 512 5.08 35.53 -0.69
C PRO A 512 3.76 35.79 -1.42
N GLU A 513 2.72 34.99 -1.16
CA GLU A 513 1.46 35.04 -1.90
C GLU A 513 0.61 36.28 -1.57
N PHE A 514 0.81 36.94 -0.41
CA PHE A 514 0.10 38.19 -0.11
C PHE A 514 0.66 39.43 -0.85
N LYS A 515 1.84 39.32 -1.48
CA LYS A 515 2.44 40.44 -2.24
C LYS A 515 1.99 40.51 -3.70
N PHE A 516 1.26 39.51 -4.20
CA PHE A 516 0.67 39.52 -5.54
C PHE A 516 -0.83 39.32 -5.48
N GLY A 517 -1.56 40.44 -5.51
CA GLY A 517 -2.87 40.57 -6.16
C GLY A 517 -3.96 39.60 -5.71
N SER A 518 -4.92 40.15 -4.95
CA SER A 518 -6.22 39.58 -4.63
C SER A 518 -7.13 39.38 -5.86
N GLU A 519 -6.74 38.57 -6.84
CA GLU A 519 -7.64 38.09 -7.88
C GLU A 519 -7.34 36.62 -8.19
N LEU A 520 -8.35 35.77 -7.97
CA LEU A 520 -8.44 34.32 -8.21
C LEU A 520 -8.15 33.43 -6.99
N SER A 521 -9.08 33.39 -6.01
CA SER A 521 -9.31 32.15 -5.25
C SER A 521 -10.38 31.32 -5.96
N SER A 522 -10.05 30.07 -6.26
CA SER A 522 -10.91 29.10 -6.97
C SER A 522 -11.98 28.46 -6.07
N ASP A 523 -12.04 28.83 -4.78
CA ASP A 523 -12.91 28.16 -3.80
C ASP A 523 -14.25 28.88 -3.57
N ASP A 524 -14.40 30.10 -4.05
CA ASP A 524 -15.63 30.89 -3.89
C ASP A 524 -16.77 30.46 -4.85
N LEU A 525 -16.44 29.71 -5.91
CA LEU A 525 -17.41 29.18 -6.88
C LEU A 525 -18.10 27.91 -6.38
N SER A 526 -17.38 27.02 -5.71
CA SER A 526 -17.89 25.71 -5.29
C SER A 526 -18.91 25.83 -4.15
N GLN A 527 -18.70 26.75 -3.21
CA GLN A 527 -19.61 27.00 -2.09
C GLN A 527 -20.90 27.71 -2.53
N LYS A 528 -20.81 28.63 -3.49
CA LYS A 528 -21.99 29.30 -4.08
C LYS A 528 -22.83 28.36 -4.93
N GLU A 529 -22.22 27.47 -5.70
CA GLU A 529 -22.96 26.45 -6.47
C GLU A 529 -23.62 25.42 -5.56
N ALA A 530 -22.94 24.93 -4.52
CA ALA A 530 -23.51 24.02 -3.54
C ALA A 530 -24.69 24.65 -2.78
N ALA A 531 -24.56 25.91 -2.36
CA ALA A 531 -25.63 26.65 -1.69
C ALA A 531 -26.85 26.88 -2.60
N ASN A 532 -26.63 27.18 -3.89
CA ASN A 532 -27.72 27.38 -4.85
C ASN A 532 -28.43 26.07 -5.21
N ILE A 533 -27.71 24.94 -5.29
CA ILE A 533 -28.30 23.61 -5.52
C ILE A 533 -29.15 23.20 -4.31
N ALA A 534 -28.65 23.40 -3.07
CA ALA A 534 -29.40 23.11 -1.86
C ALA A 534 -30.68 23.95 -1.74
N LYS A 535 -30.61 25.23 -2.14
CA LYS A 535 -31.76 26.13 -2.12
C LYS A 535 -32.83 25.73 -3.16
N LYS A 536 -32.39 25.32 -4.35
CA LYS A 536 -33.28 24.84 -5.42
C LYS A 536 -33.97 23.52 -5.05
N MET A 537 -33.26 22.60 -4.40
CA MET A 537 -33.84 21.34 -3.90
C MET A 537 -34.87 21.57 -2.77
N ALA A 538 -34.64 22.60 -1.93
CA ALA A 538 -35.60 22.98 -0.89
C ALA A 538 -36.88 23.61 -1.49
N GLU A 539 -36.74 24.46 -2.50
CA GLU A 539 -37.87 25.09 -3.20
C GLU A 539 -38.70 24.07 -4.01
N ASP A 540 -38.05 23.11 -4.66
CA ASP A 540 -38.73 22.02 -5.40
C ASP A 540 -39.50 21.07 -4.45
N ALA A 541 -38.94 20.77 -3.28
CA ALA A 541 -39.60 19.96 -2.24
C ALA A 541 -40.80 20.68 -1.60
N GLU A 542 -40.75 22.01 -1.52
CA GLU A 542 -41.86 22.83 -1.02
C GLU A 542 -43.00 22.97 -2.04
N GLN A 543 -42.68 22.96 -3.34
CA GLN A 543 -43.66 22.95 -4.42
C GLN A 543 -44.37 21.60 -4.58
N GLU A 544 -43.68 20.47 -4.36
CA GLU A 544 -44.33 19.14 -4.34
C GLU A 544 -45.29 18.96 -3.15
N LYS A 545 -44.99 19.55 -2.00
CA LYS A 545 -45.89 19.54 -0.83
C LYS A 545 -47.14 20.41 -1.00
N LYS A 546 -47.15 21.36 -1.93
CA LYS A 546 -48.31 22.21 -2.25
C LYS A 546 -49.19 21.65 -3.39
N LYS A 547 -48.80 20.52 -4.00
CA LYS A 547 -49.53 19.84 -5.09
C LYS A 547 -50.11 18.47 -4.72
N LYS A 548 -50.02 18.06 -3.46
CA LYS A 548 -50.86 17.03 -2.83
C LYS A 548 -51.82 17.71 -1.86
#